data_AF-A0A7X8H276-F1
#
_entry.id   AF-A0A7X8H276-F1
#
_cell.length_a   1.000
_cell.length_b   1.000
_cell.length_c   1.000
_cell.angle_alpha   90.00
_cell.angle_beta   90.00
_cell.angle_gamma   90.00
#
_symmetry.space_group_name_H-M   'P 1'
#
loop_
_entity.id
_entity.type
_entity.pdbx_description
1 polymer ?
#
loop_
_entity_poly.entity_id
_entity_poly.type
_entity_poly.pdbx_seq_one_letter_code
_entity_poly.pdbx_strand_id
1 'polypeptide(L)'
;MRNILIILSVIFGLLGIVFVILPMGTIAFLPAGIALALSIIAYFVSGKSKRKFPYILMILSFLLLLSAGAKKVFVEDTVKVEKQFLEEKQQAKQDAQKELENLEDLE
;
A
#
# COMPACT_ATOMS: atom_id res chain seq x y z
N MET A 1 0.63 -11.10 30.17
CA MET A 1 0.77 -11.28 28.70
C MET A 1 -0.38 -10.68 27.90
N ARG A 2 -1.64 -11.10 28.10
CA ARG A 2 -2.79 -10.57 27.32
C ARG A 2 -2.85 -9.03 27.23
N ASN A 3 -2.78 -8.33 28.37
CA ASN A 3 -2.93 -6.87 28.39
C ASN A 3 -1.83 -6.16 27.58
N ILE A 4 -0.60 -6.70 27.60
CA ILE A 4 0.54 -6.16 26.84
C ILE A 4 0.27 -6.32 25.34
N LEU A 5 -0.18 -7.50 24.90
CA LEU A 5 -0.53 -7.77 23.51
C LEU A 5 -1.66 -6.85 23.02
N ILE A 6 -2.66 -6.60 23.88
CA ILE A 6 -3.76 -5.69 23.58
C ILE A 6 -3.25 -4.25 23.43
N ILE A 7 -2.45 -3.76 24.39
CA ILE A 7 -1.90 -2.40 24.33
C ILE A 7 -1.07 -2.22 23.05
N LEU A 8 -0.22 -3.19 22.74
CA LEU A 8 0.62 -3.15 21.54
C LEU A 8 -0.23 -3.21 20.26
N SER A 9 -1.25 -4.06 20.22
CA SER A 9 -2.20 -4.14 19.10
C SER A 9 -2.95 -2.82 18.89
N VAL A 10 -3.34 -2.13 19.97
CA VAL A 10 -3.99 -0.81 19.88
C VAL A 10 -3.03 0.24 19.33
N ILE A 11 -1.78 0.29 19.81
CA ILE A 11 -0.77 1.25 19.32
C ILE A 11 -0.53 1.07 17.82
N PHE A 12 -0.31 -0.18 17.38
CA PHE A 12 -0.12 -0.48 15.96
C PHE A 12 -1.41 -0.27 15.15
N GLY A 13 -2.59 -0.51 15.72
CA GLY A 13 -3.87 -0.23 15.07
C GLY A 13 -4.07 1.26 14.82
N LEU A 14 -3.72 2.11 15.78
CA LEU A 14 -3.73 3.58 15.62
C LEU A 14 -2.74 4.03 14.54
N LEU A 15 -1.51 3.50 14.54
CA LEU A 15 -0.54 3.74 13.47
C LEU A 15 -1.08 3.30 12.10
N GLY A 16 -1.76 2.15 12.04
CA GLY A 16 -2.43 1.66 10.84
C GLY A 16 -3.49 2.63 10.32
N ILE A 17 -4.33 3.16 11.21
CA ILE A 17 -5.31 4.19 10.85
C ILE A 17 -4.62 5.43 10.28
N VAL A 18 -3.59 5.94 10.95
CA VAL A 18 -2.80 7.08 10.48
C VAL A 18 -2.22 6.80 9.09
N PHE A 19 -1.65 5.62 8.84
CA PHE A 19 -1.05 5.26 7.55
C PHE A 19 -2.07 4.92 6.45
N VAL A 20 -3.34 4.68 6.79
CA VAL A 20 -4.42 4.54 5.79
C VAL A 20 -4.96 5.91 5.37
N ILE A 21 -5.01 6.85 6.33
CA ILE A 21 -5.43 8.23 6.13
C ILE A 21 -4.36 9.00 5.35
N LEU A 22 -3.11 9.01 5.85
CA LEU A 22 -1.97 9.48 5.09
C LEU A 22 -1.71 8.42 4.03
N PRO A 23 -1.80 8.69 2.72
CA PRO A 23 -1.75 7.67 1.67
C PRO A 23 -0.34 7.09 1.51
N MET A 24 0.17 6.42 2.54
CA MET A 24 1.48 5.76 2.62
C MET A 24 1.52 4.47 1.78
N GLY A 25 0.53 4.26 0.92
CA GLY A 25 0.40 3.10 0.04
C GLY A 25 0.48 1.78 0.79
N THR A 26 1.39 0.92 0.34
CA THR A 26 1.61 -0.42 0.89
C THR A 26 2.22 -0.41 2.29
N ILE A 27 2.85 0.68 2.74
CA ILE A 27 3.48 0.77 4.05
C ILE A 27 2.42 0.67 5.16
N ALA A 28 1.18 1.09 4.89
CA ALA A 28 0.03 0.97 5.81
C ALA A 28 -0.30 -0.48 6.20
N PHE A 29 0.05 -1.46 5.36
CA PHE A 29 -0.13 -2.87 5.66
C PHE A 29 0.72 -3.35 6.83
N LEU A 30 1.88 -2.75 7.06
CA LEU A 30 2.82 -3.21 8.06
C LEU A 30 2.28 -3.00 9.49
N PRO A 31 1.88 -1.78 9.92
CA PRO A 31 1.28 -1.60 11.23
C PRO A 31 -0.09 -2.29 11.36
N ALA A 32 -0.91 -2.30 10.30
CA ALA A 32 -2.22 -2.98 10.33
C ALA A 32 -2.09 -4.52 10.47
N GLY A 33 -1.11 -5.12 9.77
CA GLY A 33 -0.81 -6.55 9.86
C GLY A 33 -0.23 -6.95 11.21
N ILE A 34 0.65 -6.13 11.78
CA ILE A 34 1.16 -6.34 13.14
C ILE A 34 0.02 -6.26 14.16
N ALA A 35 -0.86 -5.27 14.05
CA ALA A 35 -2.03 -5.13 14.92
C ALA A 35 -2.94 -6.35 14.86
N LEU A 36 -3.19 -6.88 13.65
CA LEU A 36 -3.96 -8.10 13.42
C LEU A 36 -3.30 -9.30 14.10
N ALA A 37 -2.02 -9.57 13.82
CA ALA A 37 -1.29 -10.70 14.40
C ALA A 37 -1.32 -10.66 15.94
N LEU A 38 -1.06 -9.50 16.53
CA LEU A 38 -1.09 -9.32 17.99
C LEU A 38 -2.49 -9.54 18.57
N SER A 39 -3.55 -9.09 17.89
CA SER A 39 -4.93 -9.30 18.33
C SER A 39 -5.36 -10.78 18.26
N ILE A 40 -4.89 -11.52 17.25
CA ILE A 40 -5.08 -12.99 17.13
C ILE A 40 -4.41 -13.69 18.31
N ILE A 41 -3.14 -13.39 18.58
CA ILE A 41 -2.40 -13.98 19.71
C ILE A 41 -3.10 -13.62 21.03
N ALA A 42 -3.52 -12.36 21.19
CA ALA A 42 -4.25 -11.91 22.36
C ALA A 42 -5.58 -12.66 22.54
N TYR A 43 -6.28 -13.01 21.46
CA TYR A 43 -7.51 -13.80 21.50
C TYR A 43 -7.27 -15.22 22.03
N PHE A 44 -6.24 -15.91 21.52
CA PHE A 44 -5.90 -17.26 21.99
C PHE A 44 -5.43 -17.29 23.44
N VAL A 45 -4.63 -16.29 23.84
CA VAL A 45 -4.13 -16.14 25.22
C VAL A 45 -5.25 -15.67 26.18
N SER A 46 -6.38 -15.19 25.68
CA SER A 46 -7.51 -14.75 26.51
C SER A 46 -8.36 -15.92 26.97
N GLY A 47 -8.68 -15.95 28.27
CA GLY A 47 -9.71 -16.84 28.81
C GLY A 47 -11.09 -16.55 28.21
N LYS A 48 -11.97 -17.54 28.15
CA LYS A 48 -13.27 -17.52 27.44
C LYS A 48 -14.11 -16.25 27.71
N SER A 49 -14.11 -15.74 28.94
CA SER A 49 -14.85 -14.54 29.34
C SER A 49 -14.29 -13.22 28.77
N LYS A 50 -12.98 -13.14 28.48
CA LYS A 50 -12.28 -11.89 28.10
C LYS A 50 -11.89 -11.82 26.61
N ARG A 51 -12.43 -12.71 25.78
CA ARG A 51 -12.12 -12.81 24.35
C ARG A 51 -12.81 -11.76 23.47
N LYS A 52 -13.87 -11.11 23.97
CA LYS A 52 -14.66 -10.14 23.20
C LYS A 52 -13.81 -8.96 22.69
N PHE A 53 -12.95 -8.41 23.55
CA PHE A 53 -12.12 -7.25 23.20
C PHE A 53 -11.06 -7.55 22.13
N PRO A 54 -10.19 -8.57 22.27
CA PRO A 54 -9.24 -8.90 21.21
C PRO A 54 -9.93 -9.33 19.92
N TYR A 55 -11.12 -9.94 19.98
CA TYR A 55 -11.91 -10.26 18.79
C TYR A 55 -12.36 -9.01 18.01
N ILE A 56 -12.82 -7.96 18.69
CA ILE A 56 -13.18 -6.68 18.07
C ILE A 56 -11.95 -6.04 17.41
N LEU A 57 -10.80 -6.03 18.10
CA LEU A 57 -9.54 -5.52 17.55
C LEU A 57 -9.11 -6.28 16.29
N MET A 58 -9.36 -7.58 16.26
CA MET A 58 -9.04 -8.44 15.12
C MET A 58 -9.89 -8.07 13.89
N ILE A 59 -11.20 -7.91 14.07
CA ILE A 59 -12.10 -7.45 13.00
C ILE A 59 -11.71 -6.05 12.52
N LEU A 60 -11.42 -5.13 13.45
CA LEU A 60 -11.02 -3.77 13.10
C LEU A 60 -9.71 -3.74 12.30
N SER A 61 -8.71 -4.52 12.71
CA SER A 61 -7.43 -4.62 12.02
C SER A 61 -7.57 -5.27 10.64
N PHE A 62 -8.48 -6.24 10.51
CA PHE A 62 -8.80 -6.87 9.23
C PHE A 62 -9.47 -5.89 8.27
N LEU A 63 -10.43 -5.09 8.75
CA LEU A 63 -11.04 -4.02 7.96
C LEU A 63 -10.02 -2.96 7.53
N LEU A 64 -9.07 -2.60 8.40
CA LEU A 64 -7.98 -1.69 8.06
C LEU A 64 -7.12 -2.24 6.91
N LEU A 65 -6.74 -3.52 6.95
CA LEU A 65 -6.02 -4.17 5.86
C LEU A 65 -6.80 -4.18 4.55
N LEU A 66 -8.10 -4.49 4.60
CA LEU A 66 -8.97 -4.42 3.42
C LEU A 66 -9.03 -3.00 2.85
N SER A 67 -9.15 -1.98 3.70
CA SER A 67 -9.18 -0.58 3.26
C SER A 67 -7.86 -0.14 2.62
N ALA A 68 -6.72 -0.57 3.18
CA ALA A 68 -5.39 -0.31 2.61
C ALA A 68 -5.21 -1.02 1.27
N GLY A 69 -5.71 -2.26 1.14
CA GLY A 69 -5.62 -3.05 -0.09
C GLY A 69 -6.56 -2.59 -1.19
N ALA A 70 -7.78 -2.19 -0.85
CA ALA A 70 -8.75 -1.67 -1.81
C ALA A 70 -8.18 -0.47 -2.58
N LYS A 71 -7.50 0.46 -1.88
CA LYS A 71 -6.84 1.61 -2.54
C LYS A 71 -5.79 1.18 -3.57
N LYS A 72 -5.01 0.13 -3.28
CA LYS A 72 -3.99 -0.38 -4.20
C LYS A 72 -4.59 -1.04 -5.46
N VAL A 73 -5.73 -1.71 -5.33
CA VAL A 73 -6.38 -2.37 -6.47
C VAL A 73 -7.17 -1.40 -7.34
N PHE A 74 -7.77 -0.37 -6.73
CA PHE A 74 -8.58 0.63 -7.45
C PHE A 74 -7.75 1.74 -8.09
N VAL A 75 -6.55 2.02 -7.58
CA VAL A 75 -5.60 2.91 -8.23
C VAL A 75 -4.65 2.02 -9.01
N GLU A 76 -5.01 1.69 -10.25
CA GLU A 76 -4.01 1.20 -11.19
C GLU A 76 -2.88 2.24 -11.20
N ASP A 77 -1.65 1.79 -10.98
CA ASP A 77 -0.45 2.48 -11.44
C ASP A 77 -0.47 2.47 -12.97
N THR A 78 -1.51 3.06 -13.57
CA THR A 78 -1.44 3.50 -14.94
C THR A 78 -0.40 4.59 -14.89
N VAL A 79 0.84 4.24 -15.22
CA VAL A 79 1.75 5.20 -15.82
C VAL A 79 0.92 5.77 -16.96
N LYS A 80 0.28 6.92 -16.74
CA LYS A 80 -0.34 7.70 -17.78
C LYS A 80 0.84 8.09 -18.65
N VAL A 81 1.16 7.22 -19.61
CA VAL A 81 1.96 7.63 -20.74
C VAL A 81 1.05 8.63 -21.43
N GLU A 82 1.18 9.90 -21.01
CA GLU A 82 0.49 11.00 -21.64
C GLU A 82 0.77 10.88 -23.14
N LYS A 83 -0.27 11.05 -23.97
CA LYS A 83 -0.11 10.93 -25.42
C LYS A 83 1.06 11.78 -25.93
N GLN A 84 1.30 12.91 -25.25
CA GLN A 84 2.44 13.79 -25.46
C GLN A 84 3.81 13.08 -25.31
N PHE A 85 3.99 12.17 -24.35
CA PHE A 85 5.23 11.40 -24.20
C PHE A 85 5.43 10.38 -25.33
N LEU A 86 4.35 9.78 -25.85
CA LEU A 86 4.42 8.91 -27.03
C LEU A 86 4.76 9.70 -28.29
N GLU A 87 4.16 10.86 -28.44
CA GLU A 87 4.35 11.76 -29.57
C GLU A 87 5.77 12.35 -29.57
N GLU A 88 6.27 12.80 -28.43
CA GLU A 88 7.64 13.28 -28.24
C GLU A 88 8.66 12.16 -28.49
N LYS A 89 8.39 10.94 -28.04
CA LYS A 89 9.25 9.77 -28.31
C LYS A 89 9.26 9.39 -29.79
N GLN A 90 8.15 9.56 -30.50
CA GLN A 90 8.08 9.34 -31.94
C GLN A 90 8.80 10.45 -32.72
N GLN A 91 8.60 11.71 -32.34
CA GLN A 91 9.30 12.85 -32.93
C GLN A 91 10.81 12.75 -32.72
N ALA A 92 11.28 12.48 -31.49
CA ALA A 92 12.70 12.30 -31.20
C ALA A 92 13.34 11.16 -32.02
N LYS A 93 12.58 10.09 -32.30
CA LYS A 93 13.05 9.02 -33.20
C LYS A 93 13.13 9.45 -34.65
N GLN A 94 12.14 10.19 -35.15
CA GLN A 94 12.12 10.70 -36.52
C GLN A 94 13.22 11.74 -36.74
N ASP A 95 13.43 12.64 -35.78
CA ASP A 95 14.47 13.67 -35.85
C ASP A 95 15.86 13.03 -35.81
N ALA A 96 16.08 12.05 -34.93
CA ALA A 96 17.34 11.30 -34.91
C ALA A 96 17.59 10.54 -36.23
N GLN A 97 16.56 9.97 -36.86
CA GLN A 97 16.70 9.33 -38.18
C GLN A 97 17.07 10.34 -39.27
N LYS A 98 16.40 11.50 -39.31
CA LYS A 98 16.73 12.56 -40.27
C LYS A 98 18.13 13.12 -40.06
N GLU A 99 18.56 13.24 -38.81
CA GLU A 99 19.91 13.71 -38.50
C GLU A 99 20.97 12.70 -38.98
N LEU A 100 20.71 11.41 -38.84
CA LEU A 100 21.56 10.35 -39.40
C LEU A 100 21.58 10.35 -40.94
N GLU A 101 20.43 10.45 -41.60
CA GLU A 101 20.35 10.52 -43.07
C GLU A 101 21.10 11.75 -43.62
N ASN A 102 20.94 12.92 -42.99
CA ASN A 102 21.68 14.12 -43.40
C ASN A 102 23.20 14.01 -43.21
N LEU A 103 23.66 13.20 -42.24
CA LEU A 103 25.09 12.93 -42.03
C LEU A 103 25.64 11.97 -43.08
N GLU A 104 24.83 11.01 -43.55
CA GLU A 104 25.19 10.09 -44.64
C GLU A 104 25.22 10.79 -46.01
N ASP A 105 24.33 11.77 -46.26
CA ASP A 105 24.29 12.55 -47.50
C ASP A 105 25.43 13.60 -47.62
N LEU A 106 26.18 13.84 -46.53
CA LEU A 106 27.32 14.77 -46.47
C LEU A 106 28.69 14.10 -46.72
N GLU A 107 28.73 12.76 -46.88
CA GLU A 107 29.90 11.98 -47.32
C GLU A 107 29.90 11.70 -48.84
#